data_AF-A0A7Y5L4K3-F1
#
_entry.id   AF-A0A7Y5L4K3-F1
#
_cell.length_a   1.000
_cell.length_b   1.000
_cell.length_c   1.000
_cell.angle_alpha   90.00
_cell.angle_beta   90.00
_cell.angle_gamma   90.00
#
_symmetry.space_group_name_H-M   'P 1'
#
loop_
_entity.id
_entity.type
_entity.pdbx_description
1 polymer ?
#
loop_
_entity_poly.entity_id
_entity_poly.type
_entity_poly.pdbx_seq_one_letter_code
_entity_poly.pdbx_strand_id
1 'polypeptide(L)'
;MLKALFNHYRLIFRPEIFHKAGYKNFFFEGWFYKLVTARGDRVIAVIPAIYNGDENRAFIQILDGTGHKSVVSFWSADKFSSAQSEFSIKIGDNSFSGSHVSLNMDGDIPLEGELIITNPVLLKSSFLRPNIMGWYSYVPFMECNHALLAFSGRLNGILVINGEKVDFTGGKVYIEKDWGSSFPEGYIWCQSNHFDDSDTSFMFSVAKIPWLFSSFIGFLSAFNYDGKQYVFATYTGAKISKLEVTPSVVKVSVTQRKLRVDFEIQRAETGELIAPYVMNGLTKVTESLGSIITLKLTHNGKIIFEGTGLHAGLDINGIDISKFI
;
A
#
# COMPACT_ATOMS: atom_id res chain seq x y z
N MET A 1 -7.41 5.86 27.98
CA MET A 1 -8.18 4.90 27.17
C MET A 1 -9.32 5.57 26.41
N LEU A 2 -10.22 6.31 27.07
CA LEU A 2 -11.37 6.98 26.42
C LEU A 2 -10.97 7.93 25.28
N LYS A 3 -9.96 8.80 25.47
CA LYS A 3 -9.43 9.70 24.42
C LYS A 3 -8.87 8.94 23.21
N ALA A 4 -8.26 7.78 23.42
CA ALA A 4 -7.72 6.96 22.34
C ALA A 4 -8.84 6.31 21.52
N LEU A 5 -9.87 5.78 22.20
CA LEU A 5 -11.07 5.24 21.53
C LEU A 5 -11.82 6.33 20.75
N PHE A 6 -12.01 7.51 21.36
CA PHE A 6 -12.60 8.65 20.67
C PHE A 6 -11.82 9.02 19.39
N ASN A 7 -10.50 9.11 19.48
CA ASN A 7 -9.66 9.39 18.32
C ASN A 7 -9.74 8.29 17.25
N HIS A 8 -9.75 7.02 17.66
CA HIS A 8 -9.90 5.90 16.72
C HIS A 8 -11.21 6.04 15.93
N TYR A 9 -12.36 6.13 16.60
CA TYR A 9 -13.66 6.22 15.92
C TYR A 9 -13.85 7.51 15.12
N ARG A 10 -13.18 8.61 15.50
CA ARG A 10 -13.13 9.84 14.69
C ARG A 10 -12.40 9.63 13.36
N LEU A 11 -11.40 8.75 13.33
CA LEU A 11 -10.47 8.58 12.21
C LEU A 11 -10.78 7.41 11.27
N ILE A 12 -11.70 6.50 11.62
CA ILE A 12 -12.00 5.32 10.78
C ILE A 12 -12.44 5.66 9.34
N PHE A 13 -13.08 6.82 9.15
CA PHE A 13 -13.50 7.37 7.84
C PHE A 13 -12.46 8.31 7.21
N ARG A 14 -11.33 8.50 7.88
CA ARG A 14 -10.21 9.37 7.48
C ARG A 14 -8.90 8.61 7.60
N PRO A 15 -8.78 7.41 7.00
CA PRO A 15 -7.62 6.55 7.16
C PRO A 15 -6.32 7.21 6.71
N GLU A 16 -6.39 8.24 5.85
CA GLU A 16 -5.26 9.00 5.35
C GLU A 16 -4.52 9.83 6.43
N ILE A 17 -5.22 10.23 7.50
CA ILE A 17 -4.66 11.08 8.57
C ILE A 17 -3.78 10.24 9.52
N PHE A 18 -2.97 10.87 10.38
CA PHE A 18 -2.15 10.21 11.40
C PHE A 18 -2.95 9.50 12.52
N HIS A 19 -2.62 8.26 12.88
CA HIS A 19 -3.42 7.33 13.73
C HIS A 19 -2.77 6.86 15.05
N LYS A 20 -1.64 7.44 15.49
CA LYS A 20 -0.91 7.02 16.71
C LYS A 20 -1.73 6.87 18.00
N ALA A 21 -2.86 7.58 18.13
CA ALA A 21 -3.62 7.62 19.37
C ALA A 21 -4.03 6.22 19.87
N GLY A 22 -3.49 5.81 21.02
CA GLY A 22 -3.81 4.53 21.67
C GLY A 22 -2.68 3.51 21.67
N TYR A 23 -1.68 3.68 20.80
CA TYR A 23 -0.44 2.90 20.82
C TYR A 23 0.52 3.49 21.85
N LYS A 24 1.10 2.64 22.72
CA LYS A 24 1.93 3.08 23.86
C LYS A 24 3.42 2.85 23.63
N ASN A 25 3.81 1.61 23.32
CA ASN A 25 5.21 1.18 23.32
C ASN A 25 5.76 1.11 21.90
N PHE A 26 5.11 0.31 21.05
CA PHE A 26 5.45 0.17 19.64
C PHE A 26 4.37 0.80 18.78
N PHE A 27 4.80 1.59 17.81
CA PHE A 27 3.93 2.17 16.80
C PHE A 27 4.69 2.39 15.51
N PHE A 28 4.06 2.10 14.39
CA PHE A 28 4.52 2.57 13.10
C PHE A 28 3.34 3.12 12.32
N GLU A 29 3.65 4.02 11.40
CA GLU A 29 2.71 4.50 10.41
C GLU A 29 3.47 4.98 9.19
N GLY A 30 3.10 4.47 8.02
CA GLY A 30 3.76 4.78 6.75
C GLY A 30 2.73 4.93 5.63
N TRP A 31 3.01 5.84 4.71
CA TRP A 31 2.19 6.07 3.52
C TRP A 31 3.00 5.72 2.29
N PHE A 32 2.56 4.73 1.53
CA PHE A 32 3.24 4.27 0.33
C PHE A 32 2.68 5.01 -0.89
N TYR A 33 3.55 5.73 -1.60
CA TYR A 33 3.24 6.37 -2.88
C TYR A 33 4.03 5.68 -3.97
N LYS A 34 3.36 5.06 -4.92
CA LYS A 34 4.01 4.55 -6.13
C LYS A 34 3.72 5.45 -7.30
N LEU A 35 4.78 6.03 -7.84
CA LEU A 35 4.80 7.05 -8.86
C LEU A 35 5.37 6.45 -10.14
N VAL A 36 4.63 6.56 -11.24
CA VAL A 36 5.03 6.02 -12.54
C VAL A 36 4.87 7.10 -13.59
N THR A 37 5.90 7.31 -14.41
CA THR A 37 5.86 8.27 -15.52
C THR A 37 4.85 7.87 -16.58
N ALA A 38 4.43 8.81 -17.44
CA ALA A 38 3.44 8.54 -18.49
C ALA A 38 3.84 7.41 -19.44
N ARG A 39 5.15 7.22 -19.68
CA ARG A 39 5.69 6.15 -20.53
C ARG A 39 5.97 4.86 -19.79
N GLY A 40 5.87 4.83 -18.47
CA GLY A 40 6.24 3.67 -17.64
C GLY A 40 7.75 3.39 -17.57
N ASP A 41 8.58 4.30 -18.04
CA ASP A 41 10.04 4.16 -18.09
C ASP A 41 10.74 4.52 -16.76
N ARG A 42 10.01 5.12 -15.82
CA ARG A 42 10.46 5.37 -14.45
C ARG A 42 9.36 5.00 -13.46
N VAL A 43 9.72 4.17 -12.49
CA VAL A 43 8.84 3.70 -11.42
C VAL A 43 9.54 3.91 -10.09
N ILE A 44 8.92 4.69 -9.20
CA ILE A 44 9.50 5.02 -7.89
C ILE A 44 8.43 4.86 -6.83
N ALA A 45 8.77 4.17 -5.73
CA ALA A 45 7.99 4.25 -4.51
C ALA A 45 8.65 5.21 -3.51
N VAL A 46 7.83 6.03 -2.85
CA VAL A 46 8.22 6.96 -1.80
C VAL A 46 7.35 6.71 -0.59
N ILE A 47 7.99 6.45 0.55
CA ILE A 47 7.32 5.99 1.77
C ILE A 47 7.76 6.86 2.95
N PRO A 48 7.14 8.02 3.18
CA PRO A 48 7.25 8.71 4.46
C PRO A 48 6.66 7.86 5.57
N ALA A 49 7.36 7.77 6.70
CA ALA A 49 6.94 6.99 7.84
C ALA A 49 7.46 7.54 9.16
N ILE A 50 6.79 7.13 10.24
CA ILE A 50 7.25 7.31 11.62
C ILE A 50 7.23 5.97 12.32
N TYR A 51 8.25 5.75 13.14
CA TYR A 51 8.41 4.57 13.97
C TYR A 51 8.69 4.98 15.42
N ASN A 52 7.99 4.33 16.33
CA ASN A 52 8.20 4.37 17.76
C ASN A 52 8.49 2.95 18.23
N GLY A 53 9.70 2.72 18.73
CA GLY A 53 10.17 1.41 19.18
C GLY A 53 11.42 1.56 20.04
N ASP A 54 12.49 0.87 19.65
CA ASP A 54 13.82 0.99 20.27
C ASP A 54 14.34 2.45 20.21
N GLU A 55 14.23 3.07 19.04
CA GLU A 55 14.49 4.48 18.85
C GLU A 55 13.37 5.15 18.06
N ASN A 56 12.84 6.24 18.62
CA ASN A 56 11.81 7.03 17.97
C ASN A 56 12.42 7.81 16.80
N ARG A 57 12.02 7.48 15.57
CA ARG A 57 12.55 8.10 14.36
C ARG A 57 11.45 8.31 13.33
N ALA A 58 11.64 9.32 12.50
CA ALA A 58 10.93 9.46 11.24
C ALA A 58 11.86 9.04 10.11
N PHE A 59 11.31 8.55 9.00
CA PHE A 59 12.12 8.18 7.85
C PHE A 59 11.34 8.34 6.55
N ILE A 60 12.06 8.48 5.47
CA ILE A 60 11.53 8.39 4.11
C ILE A 60 12.32 7.28 3.44
N GLN A 61 11.60 6.28 2.97
CA GLN A 61 12.14 5.18 2.20
C GLN A 61 11.81 5.37 0.73
N ILE A 62 12.81 5.20 -0.12
CA ILE A 62 12.68 5.29 -1.57
C ILE A 62 13.02 3.92 -2.15
N LEU A 63 12.19 3.47 -3.09
CA LEU A 63 12.47 2.31 -3.94
C LEU A 63 12.44 2.77 -5.39
N ASP A 64 13.61 2.81 -6.03
CA ASP A 64 13.74 2.98 -7.46
C ASP A 64 13.54 1.62 -8.14
N GLY A 65 12.33 1.41 -8.64
CA GLY A 65 11.95 0.18 -9.33
C GLY A 65 12.62 0.00 -10.68
N THR A 66 13.16 1.07 -11.28
CA THR A 66 13.87 1.04 -12.55
C THR A 66 15.38 0.83 -12.36
N GLY A 67 15.94 1.43 -11.32
CA GLY A 67 17.35 1.30 -10.95
C GLY A 67 17.67 0.13 -10.01
N HIS A 68 16.64 -0.57 -9.51
CA HIS A 68 16.74 -1.64 -8.50
C HIS A 68 17.51 -1.23 -7.24
N LYS A 69 17.36 0.05 -6.85
CA LYS A 69 18.00 0.63 -5.67
C LYS A 69 16.96 1.05 -4.66
N SER A 70 17.34 0.96 -3.39
CA SER A 70 16.56 1.51 -2.31
C SER A 70 17.44 2.27 -1.34
N VAL A 71 16.86 3.29 -0.73
CA VAL A 71 17.51 4.09 0.31
C VAL A 71 16.51 4.40 1.40
N VAL A 72 17.01 4.48 2.64
CA VAL A 72 16.23 4.95 3.78
C VAL A 72 16.98 6.10 4.42
N SER A 73 16.36 7.27 4.39
CA SER A 73 16.86 8.46 5.07
C SER A 73 16.14 8.62 6.40
N PHE A 74 16.89 8.82 7.49
CA PHE A 74 16.34 8.94 8.84
C PHE A 74 16.39 10.37 9.35
N TRP A 75 15.35 10.75 10.09
CA TRP A 75 15.24 11.99 10.84
C TRP A 75 14.90 11.70 12.30
N SER A 76 15.24 12.63 13.18
CA SER A 76 14.72 12.64 14.54
C SER A 76 13.20 12.80 14.52
N ALA A 77 12.50 12.16 15.48
CA ALA A 77 11.04 12.13 15.48
C ALA A 77 10.37 13.52 15.60
N ASP A 78 11.07 14.54 16.13
CA ASP A 78 10.60 15.93 16.20
C ASP A 78 10.50 16.62 14.83
N LYS A 79 11.15 16.07 13.79
CA LYS A 79 11.03 16.55 12.41
C LYS A 79 9.76 16.04 11.71
N PHE A 80 9.06 15.07 12.30
CA PHE A 80 7.77 14.62 11.81
C PHE A 80 6.65 15.50 12.35
N SER A 81 5.77 15.94 11.46
CA SER A 81 4.52 16.58 11.85
C SER A 81 3.37 16.14 10.95
N SER A 82 2.15 16.17 11.50
CA SER A 82 0.93 15.86 10.78
C SER A 82 -0.21 16.76 11.21
N ALA A 83 -1.13 17.03 10.27
CA ALA A 83 -2.37 17.76 10.57
C ALA A 83 -3.40 16.84 11.25
N GLN A 84 -4.27 17.41 12.10
CA GLN A 84 -5.27 16.63 12.85
C GLN A 84 -6.54 16.32 12.05
N SER A 85 -6.83 17.11 11.02
CA SER A 85 -8.10 17.12 10.29
C SER A 85 -7.95 16.92 8.78
N GLU A 86 -6.73 16.87 8.25
CA GLU A 86 -6.47 16.71 6.82
C GLU A 86 -5.24 15.82 6.59
N PHE A 87 -5.13 15.29 5.37
CA PHE A 87 -3.98 14.51 4.96
C PHE A 87 -2.81 15.45 4.67
N SER A 88 -1.99 15.71 5.69
CA SER A 88 -0.75 16.46 5.55
C SER A 88 0.30 15.84 6.46
N ILE A 89 1.35 15.30 5.86
CA ILE A 89 2.51 14.72 6.53
C ILE A 89 3.74 15.51 6.12
N LYS A 90 4.58 15.88 7.09
CA LYS A 90 5.87 16.53 6.84
C LYS A 90 6.98 15.82 7.59
N ILE A 91 8.14 15.67 6.95
CA ILE A 91 9.37 15.14 7.54
C ILE A 91 10.53 16.02 7.07
N GLY A 92 11.05 16.86 7.97
CA GLY A 92 12.01 17.89 7.58
C GLY A 92 11.41 18.84 6.55
N ASP A 93 12.09 19.00 5.41
CA ASP A 93 11.66 19.86 4.29
C ASP A 93 10.79 19.12 3.25
N ASN A 94 10.38 17.88 3.54
CA ASN A 94 9.55 17.06 2.67
C ASN A 94 8.08 17.13 3.11
N SER A 95 7.14 17.07 2.16
CA SER A 95 5.71 17.07 2.46
C SER A 95 4.88 16.17 1.55
N PHE A 96 3.84 15.56 2.12
CA PHE A 96 3.04 14.52 1.48
C PHE A 96 1.55 14.68 1.82
N SER A 97 0.70 14.47 0.82
CA SER A 97 -0.77 14.50 0.93
C SER A 97 -1.40 13.69 -0.21
N GLY A 98 -2.72 13.58 -0.21
CA GLY A 98 -3.47 12.94 -1.30
C GLY A 98 -3.44 13.73 -2.63
N SER A 99 -2.98 14.99 -2.62
CA SER A 99 -2.93 15.87 -3.78
C SER A 99 -1.51 16.34 -4.15
N HIS A 100 -0.49 15.99 -3.35
CA HIS A 100 0.83 16.57 -3.51
C HIS A 100 1.93 15.72 -2.84
N VAL A 101 3.09 15.66 -3.50
CA VAL A 101 4.36 15.13 -2.97
C VAL A 101 5.44 16.16 -3.25
N SER A 102 6.09 16.69 -2.22
CA SER A 102 7.26 17.57 -2.31
C SER A 102 8.45 16.90 -1.64
N LEU A 103 9.54 16.81 -2.37
CA LEU A 103 10.78 16.18 -1.94
C LEU A 103 11.91 17.20 -2.01
N ASN A 104 12.69 17.25 -0.93
CA ASN A 104 13.96 17.94 -0.84
C ASN A 104 14.86 17.06 0.04
N MET A 105 15.48 16.08 -0.59
CA MET A 105 16.29 15.06 0.05
C MET A 105 17.69 15.03 -0.57
N ASP A 106 18.69 15.23 0.29
CA ASP A 106 20.07 14.86 0.00
C ASP A 106 20.32 13.40 0.42
N GLY A 107 21.41 12.79 -0.09
CA GLY A 107 21.85 11.45 0.34
C GLY A 107 22.29 10.56 -0.82
N ASP A 108 22.14 9.24 -0.66
CA ASP A 108 22.55 8.24 -1.67
C ASP A 108 21.70 8.30 -2.94
N ILE A 109 20.43 8.73 -2.80
CA ILE A 109 19.56 9.09 -3.92
C ILE A 109 19.04 10.51 -3.68
N PRO A 110 19.77 11.55 -4.16
CA PRO A 110 19.29 12.92 -4.10
C PRO A 110 18.00 13.05 -4.90
N LEU A 111 16.99 13.65 -4.27
CA LEU A 111 15.64 13.80 -4.78
C LEU A 111 15.11 15.20 -4.47
N GLU A 112 14.86 15.99 -5.51
CA GLU A 112 14.31 17.33 -5.40
C GLU A 112 13.14 17.53 -6.36
N GLY A 113 12.07 18.15 -5.91
CA GLY A 113 10.97 18.58 -6.78
C GLY A 113 9.60 18.31 -6.20
N GLU A 114 8.59 18.58 -7.01
CA GLU A 114 7.20 18.54 -6.60
C GLU A 114 6.34 17.84 -7.64
N LEU A 115 5.40 17.04 -7.15
CA LEU A 115 4.37 16.38 -7.95
C LEU A 115 3.00 16.77 -7.40
N ILE A 116 2.12 17.20 -8.31
CA ILE A 116 0.70 17.43 -8.05
C ILE A 116 -0.07 16.19 -8.48
N ILE A 117 -0.96 15.72 -7.61
CA ILE A 117 -1.84 14.58 -7.85
C ILE A 117 -3.24 15.11 -8.12
N THR A 118 -3.77 14.77 -9.29
CA THR A 118 -5.12 15.17 -9.73
C THR A 118 -5.98 13.95 -10.05
N ASN A 119 -7.31 14.12 -9.98
CA ASN A 119 -8.29 13.08 -10.30
C ASN A 119 -8.03 11.73 -9.59
N PRO A 120 -7.84 11.71 -8.24
CA PRO A 120 -7.62 10.45 -7.54
C PRO A 120 -8.87 9.58 -7.57
N VAL A 121 -8.68 8.30 -7.87
CA VAL A 121 -9.74 7.28 -7.80
C VAL A 121 -9.73 6.69 -6.39
N LEU A 122 -10.65 7.16 -5.55
CA LEU A 122 -10.73 6.74 -4.14
C LEU A 122 -11.65 5.52 -3.96
N LEU A 123 -11.40 4.72 -2.93
CA LEU A 123 -12.32 3.65 -2.53
C LEU A 123 -13.63 4.26 -2.00
N LYS A 124 -14.77 3.76 -2.48
CA LYS A 124 -16.09 4.18 -1.98
C LYS A 124 -16.30 3.68 -0.54
N SER A 125 -16.27 4.62 0.39
CA SER A 125 -16.56 4.41 1.81
C SER A 125 -18.07 4.33 2.08
N SER A 126 -18.44 3.59 3.11
CA SER A 126 -19.80 3.55 3.68
C SER A 126 -19.73 3.24 5.16
N PHE A 127 -20.83 3.36 5.89
CA PHE A 127 -20.84 2.99 7.31
C PHE A 127 -20.38 1.54 7.56
N LEU A 128 -20.79 0.59 6.72
CA LEU A 128 -20.38 -0.82 6.87
C LEU A 128 -18.94 -1.08 6.38
N ARG A 129 -18.37 -0.16 5.61
CA ARG A 129 -17.01 -0.23 5.06
C ARG A 129 -16.38 1.17 5.07
N PRO A 130 -15.90 1.65 6.22
CA PRO A 130 -15.26 2.96 6.32
C PRO A 130 -14.03 3.08 5.42
N ASN A 131 -13.23 2.02 5.36
CA ASN A 131 -12.08 1.87 4.46
C ASN A 131 -12.00 0.42 3.94
N ILE A 132 -10.90 0.04 3.28
CA ILE A 132 -10.73 -1.30 2.70
C ILE A 132 -10.87 -2.45 3.70
N MET A 133 -10.57 -2.22 4.99
CA MET A 133 -10.70 -3.22 6.06
C MET A 133 -12.16 -3.51 6.45
N GLY A 134 -13.15 -2.80 5.90
CA GLY A 134 -14.55 -3.09 6.20
C GLY A 134 -14.88 -2.87 7.67
N TRP A 135 -15.65 -3.79 8.25
CA TRP A 135 -16.01 -3.70 9.66
C TRP A 135 -14.81 -3.90 10.60
N TYR A 136 -13.68 -4.46 10.14
CA TYR A 136 -12.46 -4.52 10.94
C TYR A 136 -11.93 -3.12 11.30
N SER A 137 -12.28 -2.09 10.52
CA SER A 137 -11.96 -0.68 10.83
C SER A 137 -12.49 -0.23 12.20
N TYR A 138 -13.53 -0.87 12.72
CA TYR A 138 -14.10 -0.57 14.03
C TYR A 138 -13.39 -1.29 15.19
N VAL A 139 -12.46 -2.20 14.88
CA VAL A 139 -11.66 -2.90 15.89
C VAL A 139 -10.46 -2.01 16.22
N PRO A 140 -10.39 -1.45 17.44
CA PRO A 140 -9.31 -0.55 17.77
C PRO A 140 -7.99 -1.29 17.99
N PHE A 141 -6.89 -0.64 17.64
CA PHE A 141 -5.53 -1.03 17.99
C PHE A 141 -5.11 -2.41 17.45
N MET A 142 -5.51 -2.73 16.21
CA MET A 142 -5.00 -3.92 15.51
C MET A 142 -3.48 -3.84 15.34
N GLU A 143 -2.85 -5.02 15.23
CA GLU A 143 -1.41 -5.15 15.05
C GLU A 143 -0.93 -4.40 13.81
N CYS A 144 -1.63 -4.60 12.69
CA CYS A 144 -1.46 -3.87 11.45
C CYS A 144 -2.85 -3.52 10.89
N ASN A 145 -3.05 -2.26 10.58
CA ASN A 145 -4.19 -1.76 9.82
C ASN A 145 -3.68 -1.35 8.44
N HIS A 146 -4.54 -1.49 7.44
CA HIS A 146 -4.22 -1.22 6.04
C HIS A 146 -5.28 -0.32 5.41
N ALA A 147 -4.89 0.66 4.62
CA ALA A 147 -5.79 1.53 3.91
C ALA A 147 -5.37 1.75 2.45
N LEU A 148 -6.29 1.44 1.54
CA LEU A 148 -6.22 1.90 0.16
C LEU A 148 -6.67 3.36 0.10
N LEU A 149 -5.72 4.28 -0.12
CA LEU A 149 -6.00 5.71 -0.17
C LEU A 149 -6.36 6.15 -1.59
N ALA A 150 -5.66 5.66 -2.61
CA ALA A 150 -6.00 5.90 -4.01
C ALA A 150 -5.65 4.69 -4.88
N PHE A 151 -6.63 4.20 -5.63
CA PHE A 151 -6.46 3.19 -6.68
C PHE A 151 -5.55 3.68 -7.81
N SER A 152 -5.74 4.95 -8.17
CA SER A 152 -5.05 5.64 -9.26
C SER A 152 -5.16 7.14 -9.04
N GLY A 153 -4.39 7.91 -9.79
CA GLY A 153 -4.42 9.38 -9.86
C GLY A 153 -3.47 9.83 -10.97
N ARG A 154 -3.58 11.08 -11.41
CA ARG A 154 -2.72 11.65 -12.45
C ARG A 154 -1.65 12.55 -11.84
N LEU A 155 -0.42 12.34 -12.27
CA LEU A 155 0.73 13.13 -11.85
C LEU A 155 0.96 14.31 -12.79
N ASN A 156 1.39 15.42 -12.22
CA ASN A 156 1.91 16.60 -12.93
C ASN A 156 3.10 17.15 -12.14
N GLY A 157 4.24 17.33 -12.81
CA GLY A 157 5.45 17.85 -12.19
C GLY A 157 6.69 17.04 -12.54
N ILE A 158 7.81 17.47 -11.99
CA ILE A 158 9.14 16.96 -12.30
C ILE A 158 9.85 16.67 -10.98
N LEU A 159 10.54 15.54 -10.95
CA LEU A 159 11.54 15.24 -9.91
C LEU A 159 12.93 15.26 -10.55
N VAL A 160 13.90 15.80 -9.83
CA VAL A 160 15.33 15.67 -10.10
C VAL A 160 15.84 14.51 -9.26
N ILE A 161 16.28 13.44 -9.91
CA ILE A 161 16.63 12.17 -9.29
C ILE A 161 18.07 11.84 -9.67
N ASN A 162 18.99 11.81 -8.70
CA ASN A 162 20.42 11.68 -8.99
C ASN A 162 20.92 12.73 -10.02
N GLY A 163 20.35 13.94 -10.00
CA GLY A 163 20.65 15.00 -10.97
C GLY A 163 19.95 14.87 -12.33
N GLU A 164 19.24 13.77 -12.61
CA GLU A 164 18.44 13.60 -13.83
C GLU A 164 17.04 14.19 -13.64
N LYS A 165 16.60 15.05 -14.56
CA LYS A 165 15.21 15.54 -14.59
C LYS A 165 14.29 14.47 -15.15
N VAL A 166 13.32 14.03 -14.35
CA VAL A 166 12.31 13.04 -14.71
C VAL A 166 10.93 13.70 -14.68
N ASP A 167 10.26 13.75 -15.83
CA ASP A 167 8.92 14.31 -15.97
C ASP A 167 7.85 13.23 -15.70
N PHE A 168 7.05 13.45 -14.65
CA PHE A 168 5.94 12.58 -14.27
C PHE A 168 4.60 13.05 -14.83
N THR A 169 4.58 14.13 -15.62
CA THR A 169 3.35 14.68 -16.18
C THR A 169 2.61 13.66 -17.05
N GLY A 170 1.33 13.42 -16.74
CA GLY A 170 0.50 12.39 -17.37
C GLY A 170 0.69 10.98 -16.81
N GLY A 171 1.67 10.80 -15.92
CA GLY A 171 1.92 9.58 -15.16
C GLY A 171 0.81 9.23 -14.18
N LYS A 172 0.98 8.09 -13.50
CA LYS A 172 0.01 7.57 -12.53
C LYS A 172 0.59 7.44 -11.12
N VAL A 173 -0.27 7.61 -10.13
CA VAL A 173 0.04 7.34 -8.72
C VAL A 173 -0.89 6.29 -8.12
N TYR A 174 -0.34 5.42 -7.28
CA TYR A 174 -1.09 4.58 -6.34
C TYR A 174 -0.70 4.98 -4.91
N ILE A 175 -1.67 5.01 -4.00
CA ILE A 175 -1.43 5.42 -2.60
C ILE A 175 -2.10 4.43 -1.65
N GLU A 176 -1.32 3.93 -0.71
CA GLU A 176 -1.83 3.16 0.43
C GLU A 176 -1.11 3.55 1.73
N LYS A 177 -1.55 2.97 2.82
CA LYS A 177 -1.04 3.27 4.14
C LYS A 177 -1.20 2.09 5.08
N ASP A 178 -0.16 1.84 5.85
CA ASP A 178 -0.18 0.89 6.95
C ASP A 178 0.13 1.57 8.28
N TRP A 179 -0.54 1.13 9.35
CA TRP A 179 -0.24 1.58 10.70
C TRP A 179 -0.61 0.56 11.76
N GLY A 180 0.14 0.57 12.86
CA GLY A 180 -0.14 -0.32 13.97
C GLY A 180 1.06 -0.52 14.87
N SER A 181 1.13 -1.66 15.55
CA SER A 181 2.27 -2.02 16.39
C SER A 181 3.31 -2.84 15.64
N SER A 182 2.92 -3.68 14.66
CA SER A 182 3.82 -4.57 13.90
C SER A 182 3.27 -4.83 12.50
N PHE A 183 4.12 -5.11 11.52
CA PHE A 183 3.67 -5.81 10.31
C PHE A 183 3.27 -7.26 10.62
N PRO A 184 2.39 -7.87 9.80
CA PRO A 184 2.02 -9.27 9.95
C PRO A 184 3.23 -10.22 9.82
N GLU A 185 3.19 -11.33 10.56
CA GLU A 185 4.24 -12.38 10.51
C GLU A 185 4.46 -12.94 9.10
N GLY A 186 3.39 -13.04 8.31
CA GLY A 186 3.49 -13.44 6.90
C GLY A 186 2.38 -12.84 6.05
N TYR A 187 2.74 -12.36 4.86
CA TYR A 187 1.82 -11.71 3.92
C TYR A 187 2.28 -11.77 2.46
N ILE A 188 1.31 -11.71 1.54
CA ILE A 188 1.49 -11.32 0.14
C ILE A 188 0.76 -10.00 -0.02
N TRP A 189 1.40 -9.05 -0.68
CA TRP A 189 0.76 -7.85 -1.18
C TRP A 189 1.10 -7.69 -2.66
N CYS A 190 0.13 -7.29 -3.47
CA CYS A 190 0.38 -6.86 -4.82
C CYS A 190 -0.59 -5.78 -5.29
N GLN A 191 -0.13 -5.02 -6.28
CA GLN A 191 -0.88 -3.91 -6.84
C GLN A 191 -0.47 -3.62 -8.28
N SER A 192 -1.43 -3.23 -9.12
CA SER A 192 -1.15 -2.50 -10.36
C SER A 192 -2.29 -1.56 -10.71
N ASN A 193 -1.96 -0.42 -11.31
CA ASN A 193 -2.88 0.55 -11.92
C ASN A 193 -2.48 0.88 -13.37
N HIS A 194 -1.69 0.00 -13.99
CA HIS A 194 -1.15 0.14 -15.35
C HIS A 194 -1.67 -0.98 -16.25
N PHE A 195 -2.99 -1.08 -16.35
CA PHE A 195 -3.67 -1.88 -17.37
C PHE A 195 -3.88 -1.02 -18.63
N ASP A 196 -4.26 -1.66 -19.74
CA ASP A 196 -4.50 -1.00 -21.04
C ASP A 196 -5.54 0.13 -20.93
N ASP A 197 -6.55 -0.04 -20.08
CA ASP A 197 -7.56 0.97 -19.78
C ASP A 197 -7.08 1.98 -18.74
N SER A 198 -7.45 3.25 -18.92
CA SER A 198 -6.85 4.39 -18.22
C SER A 198 -6.99 4.36 -16.69
N ASP A 199 -8.09 3.81 -16.17
CA ASP A 199 -8.46 3.88 -14.75
C ASP A 199 -8.58 2.51 -14.07
N THR A 200 -8.24 1.44 -14.80
CA THR A 200 -8.28 0.09 -14.25
C THR A 200 -7.15 -0.11 -13.26
N SER A 201 -7.48 -0.67 -12.11
CA SER A 201 -6.51 -0.90 -11.04
C SER A 201 -6.92 -2.04 -10.15
N PHE A 202 -5.94 -2.73 -9.61
CA PHE A 202 -6.08 -3.90 -8.78
C PHE A 202 -5.13 -3.82 -7.60
N MET A 203 -5.62 -4.23 -6.44
CA MET A 203 -4.81 -4.56 -5.27
C MET A 203 -5.32 -5.87 -4.67
N PHE A 204 -4.39 -6.65 -4.14
CA PHE A 204 -4.65 -7.81 -3.31
C PHE A 204 -3.63 -7.89 -2.19
N SER A 205 -4.10 -8.19 -0.99
CA SER A 205 -3.25 -8.59 0.12
C SER A 205 -3.87 -9.77 0.87
N VAL A 206 -3.02 -10.69 1.32
CA VAL A 206 -3.39 -11.77 2.23
C VAL A 206 -2.34 -11.85 3.32
N ALA A 207 -2.78 -11.95 4.58
CA ALA A 207 -1.90 -11.91 5.73
C ALA A 207 -2.41 -12.81 6.86
N LYS A 208 -1.48 -13.28 7.69
CA LYS A 208 -1.80 -13.91 8.97
C LYS A 208 -2.05 -12.81 10.02
N ILE A 209 -3.28 -12.72 10.50
CA ILE A 209 -3.73 -11.67 11.43
C ILE A 209 -3.86 -12.26 12.83
N PRO A 210 -3.19 -11.71 13.86
CA PRO A 210 -3.43 -12.08 15.24
C PRO A 210 -4.86 -11.72 15.67
N TRP A 211 -5.50 -12.63 16.41
CA TRP A 211 -6.86 -12.43 16.89
C TRP A 211 -7.01 -12.94 18.32
N LEU A 212 -6.83 -12.02 19.28
CA LEU A 212 -6.88 -12.30 20.71
C LEU A 212 -5.93 -13.44 21.11
N PHE A 213 -6.44 -14.67 21.20
CA PHE A 213 -5.71 -15.87 21.62
C PHE A 213 -5.40 -16.82 20.45
N SER A 214 -5.70 -16.44 19.21
CA SER A 214 -5.43 -17.21 18.01
C SER A 214 -4.91 -16.32 16.87
N SER A 215 -4.88 -16.85 15.65
CA SER A 215 -4.66 -16.07 14.43
C SER A 215 -5.55 -16.63 13.32
N PHE A 216 -5.84 -15.82 12.32
CA PHE A 216 -6.56 -16.25 11.12
C PHE A 216 -5.92 -15.68 9.86
N ILE A 217 -6.18 -16.30 8.72
CA ILE A 217 -5.79 -15.76 7.41
C ILE A 217 -6.85 -14.79 6.93
N GLY A 218 -6.49 -13.51 6.89
CA GLY A 218 -7.31 -12.43 6.35
C GLY A 218 -6.81 -12.03 4.97
N PHE A 219 -7.72 -11.67 4.08
CA PHE A 219 -7.34 -11.05 2.81
C PHE A 219 -8.25 -9.88 2.45
N LEU A 220 -7.68 -8.96 1.69
CA LEU A 220 -8.31 -7.78 1.13
C LEU A 220 -8.00 -7.75 -0.36
N SER A 221 -8.99 -7.41 -1.19
CA SER A 221 -8.77 -7.19 -2.60
C SER A 221 -9.77 -6.17 -3.12
N ALA A 222 -9.26 -5.29 -3.96
CA ALA A 222 -10.02 -4.21 -4.53
C ALA A 222 -9.68 -4.11 -6.01
N PHE A 223 -10.71 -4.15 -6.85
CA PHE A 223 -10.57 -4.01 -8.30
C PHE A 223 -11.48 -2.88 -8.78
N ASN A 224 -10.89 -1.89 -9.43
CA ASN A 224 -11.61 -0.79 -10.08
C ASN A 224 -11.57 -1.01 -11.59
N TYR A 225 -12.74 -1.08 -12.21
CA TYR A 225 -12.91 -1.23 -13.65
C TYR A 225 -14.20 -0.55 -14.11
N ASP A 226 -14.13 0.27 -15.16
CA ASP A 226 -15.30 0.92 -15.76
C ASP A 226 -16.19 1.65 -14.72
N GLY A 227 -15.56 2.42 -13.83
CA GLY A 227 -16.24 3.17 -12.75
C GLY A 227 -16.87 2.30 -11.64
N LYS A 228 -16.73 0.97 -11.71
CA LYS A 228 -17.22 0.00 -10.73
C LYS A 228 -16.07 -0.51 -9.87
N GLN A 229 -16.35 -0.63 -8.57
CA GLN A 229 -15.41 -1.14 -7.59
C GLN A 229 -15.91 -2.49 -7.07
N TYR A 230 -15.09 -3.52 -7.26
CA TYR A 230 -15.31 -4.87 -6.77
C TYR A 230 -14.40 -5.07 -5.56
N VAL A 231 -14.99 -5.37 -4.40
CA VAL A 231 -14.23 -5.60 -3.16
C VAL A 231 -14.46 -7.03 -2.70
N PHE A 232 -13.37 -7.81 -2.68
CA PHE A 232 -13.34 -9.17 -2.16
C PHE A 232 -12.51 -9.16 -0.88
N ALA A 233 -13.08 -9.58 0.23
CA ALA A 233 -12.34 -9.70 1.48
C ALA A 233 -12.94 -10.80 2.34
N THR A 234 -12.17 -11.29 3.32
CA THR A 234 -12.65 -12.28 4.29
C THR A 234 -13.97 -11.81 4.93
N TYR A 235 -14.08 -10.52 5.26
CA TYR A 235 -15.28 -9.95 5.87
C TYR A 235 -16.49 -9.82 4.93
N THR A 236 -16.30 -9.91 3.60
CA THR A 236 -17.41 -9.86 2.63
C THR A 236 -17.95 -11.25 2.29
N GLY A 237 -17.43 -12.30 2.93
CA GLY A 237 -17.73 -13.70 2.63
C GLY A 237 -17.06 -14.21 1.36
N ALA A 238 -16.09 -13.46 0.80
CA ALA A 238 -15.25 -13.94 -0.28
C ALA A 238 -14.27 -15.01 0.25
N LYS A 239 -13.85 -15.92 -0.63
CA LYS A 239 -12.93 -17.02 -0.29
C LYS A 239 -11.82 -17.11 -1.32
N ILE A 240 -10.60 -17.27 -0.87
CA ILE A 240 -9.49 -17.73 -1.71
C ILE A 240 -9.74 -19.22 -2.00
N SER A 241 -10.02 -19.55 -3.25
CA SER A 241 -10.22 -20.94 -3.69
C SER A 241 -8.94 -21.58 -4.22
N LYS A 242 -7.91 -20.77 -4.50
CA LYS A 242 -6.60 -21.21 -4.95
C LYS A 242 -5.55 -20.17 -4.56
N LEU A 243 -4.43 -20.61 -3.99
CA LEU A 243 -3.24 -19.80 -3.76
C LEU A 243 -2.00 -20.68 -4.00
N GLU A 244 -1.26 -20.39 -5.05
CA GLU A 244 0.01 -21.04 -5.37
C GLU A 244 1.10 -19.98 -5.44
N VAL A 245 2.23 -20.21 -4.77
CA VAL A 245 3.40 -19.34 -4.83
C VAL A 245 4.59 -20.19 -5.24
N THR A 246 5.25 -19.79 -6.31
CA THR A 246 6.50 -20.38 -6.80
C THR A 246 7.59 -19.31 -6.82
N PRO A 247 8.87 -19.68 -7.05
CA PRO A 247 9.94 -18.71 -7.20
C PRO A 247 9.69 -17.67 -8.31
N SER A 248 8.94 -18.01 -9.36
CA SER A 248 8.70 -17.14 -10.52
C SER A 248 7.28 -16.58 -10.64
N VAL A 249 6.29 -17.23 -10.02
CA VAL A 249 4.87 -16.91 -10.24
C VAL A 249 4.05 -17.02 -8.96
N VAL A 250 3.09 -16.11 -8.78
CA VAL A 250 2.00 -16.25 -7.80
C VAL A 250 0.67 -16.41 -8.54
N LYS A 251 -0.13 -17.42 -8.22
CA LYS A 251 -1.47 -17.63 -8.79
C LYS A 251 -2.51 -17.62 -7.70
N VAL A 252 -3.56 -16.83 -7.89
CA VAL A 252 -4.64 -16.69 -6.92
C VAL A 252 -6.00 -16.73 -7.61
N SER A 253 -6.94 -17.43 -7.00
CA SER A 253 -8.36 -17.38 -7.37
C SER A 253 -9.18 -16.99 -6.15
N VAL A 254 -9.99 -15.94 -6.28
CA VAL A 254 -10.92 -15.48 -5.25
C VAL A 254 -12.36 -15.58 -5.78
N THR A 255 -13.25 -16.13 -4.97
CA THR A 255 -14.67 -16.31 -5.30
C THR A 255 -15.55 -15.59 -4.30
N GLN A 256 -16.64 -14.97 -4.78
CA GLN A 256 -17.66 -14.37 -3.94
C GLN A 256 -19.03 -14.45 -4.64
N ARG A 257 -19.91 -15.31 -4.14
CA ARG A 257 -21.21 -15.59 -4.76
C ARG A 257 -21.03 -15.98 -6.23
N LYS A 258 -21.46 -15.12 -7.15
CA LYS A 258 -21.42 -15.34 -8.60
C LYS A 258 -20.18 -14.71 -9.26
N LEU A 259 -19.38 -13.96 -8.50
CA LEU A 259 -18.16 -13.31 -8.97
C LEU A 259 -16.94 -14.21 -8.70
N ARG A 260 -15.98 -14.17 -9.62
CA ARG A 260 -14.67 -14.80 -9.47
C ARG A 260 -13.61 -13.91 -10.10
N VAL A 261 -12.53 -13.66 -9.37
CA VAL A 261 -11.32 -13.03 -9.90
C VAL A 261 -10.17 -14.03 -9.84
N ASP A 262 -9.55 -14.25 -10.99
CA ASP A 262 -8.33 -15.05 -11.15
C ASP A 262 -7.21 -14.11 -11.54
N PHE A 263 -6.06 -14.25 -10.91
CA PHE A 263 -4.88 -13.49 -11.30
C PHE A 263 -3.60 -14.28 -11.13
N GLU A 264 -2.66 -13.99 -12.02
CA GLU A 264 -1.32 -14.54 -12.05
C GLU A 264 -0.33 -13.38 -12.04
N ILE A 265 0.67 -13.46 -11.16
CA ILE A 265 1.71 -12.45 -11.00
C ILE A 265 3.03 -13.06 -11.44
N GLN A 266 3.59 -12.55 -12.53
CA GLN A 266 4.97 -12.84 -12.93
C GLN A 266 5.90 -11.96 -12.11
N ARG A 267 6.78 -12.59 -11.34
CA ARG A 267 7.68 -11.89 -10.42
C ARG A 267 8.82 -11.26 -11.22
N ALA A 268 9.07 -9.98 -10.98
CA ALA A 268 10.27 -9.30 -11.48
C ALA A 268 11.32 -9.20 -10.37
N GLU A 269 12.45 -8.59 -10.71
CA GLU A 269 13.51 -8.28 -9.75
C GLU A 269 12.97 -7.42 -8.59
N THR A 270 13.52 -7.65 -7.41
CA THR A 270 13.12 -7.00 -6.15
C THR A 270 14.21 -6.05 -5.68
N GLY A 271 13.82 -4.94 -5.07
CA GLY A 271 14.68 -4.13 -4.22
C GLY A 271 14.44 -4.43 -2.73
N GLU A 272 15.38 -4.05 -1.88
CA GLU A 272 15.24 -4.18 -0.43
C GLU A 272 14.43 -3.01 0.13
N LEU A 273 13.56 -3.26 1.10
CA LEU A 273 12.85 -2.27 1.87
C LEU A 273 12.97 -2.57 3.36
N ILE A 274 12.63 -1.61 4.21
CA ILE A 274 12.52 -1.82 5.65
C ILE A 274 11.03 -1.86 6.04
N ALA A 275 10.65 -2.88 6.80
CA ALA A 275 9.35 -3.01 7.44
C ALA A 275 9.49 -3.13 8.97
N PRO A 276 8.58 -2.51 9.75
CA PRO A 276 8.64 -2.53 11.22
C PRO A 276 7.99 -3.79 11.82
N TYR A 277 8.73 -4.47 12.69
CA TYR A 277 8.28 -5.62 13.46
C TYR A 277 8.52 -5.40 14.97
N VAL A 278 7.60 -5.86 15.82
CA VAL A 278 7.74 -5.72 17.29
C VAL A 278 8.99 -6.42 17.83
N MET A 279 9.28 -7.63 17.35
CA MET A 279 10.40 -8.43 17.87
C MET A 279 11.75 -8.07 17.25
N ASN A 280 11.75 -7.52 16.04
CA ASN A 280 12.97 -7.36 15.23
C ASN A 280 13.26 -5.90 14.86
N GLY A 281 12.43 -4.96 15.32
CA GLY A 281 12.51 -3.56 14.93
C GLY A 281 12.34 -3.40 13.42
N LEU A 282 13.13 -2.48 12.85
CA LEU A 282 13.20 -2.24 11.42
C LEU A 282 13.95 -3.40 10.71
N THR A 283 13.21 -4.23 9.99
CA THR A 283 13.73 -5.44 9.32
C THR A 283 13.68 -5.31 7.80
N LYS A 284 14.67 -5.88 7.12
CA LYS A 284 14.68 -5.91 5.65
C LYS A 284 13.60 -6.85 5.09
N VAL A 285 12.87 -6.38 4.09
CA VAL A 285 11.91 -7.11 3.26
C VAL A 285 12.22 -6.85 1.78
N THR A 286 11.62 -7.62 0.87
CA THR A 286 11.88 -7.48 -0.57
C THR A 286 10.61 -7.12 -1.34
N GLU A 287 10.63 -6.01 -2.05
CA GLU A 287 9.50 -5.57 -2.89
C GLU A 287 9.95 -5.42 -4.35
N SER A 288 9.11 -5.85 -5.29
CA SER A 288 9.27 -5.57 -6.71
C SER A 288 8.28 -4.50 -7.16
N LEU A 289 8.72 -3.55 -8.00
CA LEU A 289 7.84 -2.59 -8.68
C LEU A 289 7.72 -2.84 -10.19
N GLY A 290 8.30 -3.95 -10.67
CA GLY A 290 8.36 -4.31 -12.09
C GLY A 290 7.57 -5.57 -12.45
N SER A 291 6.83 -6.16 -11.50
CA SER A 291 6.11 -7.42 -11.73
C SER A 291 4.96 -7.21 -12.74
N ILE A 292 4.39 -8.30 -13.27
CA ILE A 292 3.28 -8.23 -14.24
C ILE A 292 2.10 -9.03 -13.68
N ILE A 293 0.91 -8.45 -13.68
CA ILE A 293 -0.33 -9.10 -13.21
C ILE A 293 -1.24 -9.37 -14.41
N THR A 294 -1.49 -10.63 -14.74
CA THR A 294 -2.59 -11.00 -15.65
C THR A 294 -3.83 -11.31 -14.84
N LEU A 295 -4.92 -10.61 -15.09
CA LEU A 295 -6.14 -10.65 -14.28
C LEU A 295 -7.37 -10.95 -15.14
N LYS A 296 -8.28 -11.77 -14.60
CA LYS A 296 -9.57 -12.09 -15.18
C LYS A 296 -10.68 -11.98 -14.14
N LEU A 297 -11.67 -11.14 -14.39
CA LEU A 297 -12.88 -11.04 -13.58
C LEU A 297 -14.06 -11.66 -14.34
N THR A 298 -14.83 -12.51 -13.68
CA THR A 298 -16.03 -13.15 -14.25
C THR A 298 -17.26 -13.02 -13.35
N HIS A 299 -18.44 -13.03 -13.94
CA HIS A 299 -19.74 -13.12 -13.27
C HIS A 299 -20.61 -14.22 -13.91
N ASN A 300 -20.96 -15.26 -13.14
CA ASN A 300 -21.61 -16.48 -13.63
C ASN A 300 -20.85 -17.10 -14.83
N GLY A 301 -19.51 -17.12 -14.76
CA GLY A 301 -18.66 -17.63 -15.83
C GLY A 301 -18.52 -16.72 -17.06
N LYS A 302 -19.29 -15.63 -17.17
CA LYS A 302 -19.10 -14.62 -18.23
C LYS A 302 -17.99 -13.66 -17.85
N ILE A 303 -17.09 -13.38 -18.78
CA ILE A 303 -15.97 -12.44 -18.58
C ILE A 303 -16.53 -11.02 -18.47
N ILE A 304 -16.15 -10.33 -17.39
CA ILE A 304 -16.36 -8.89 -17.21
C ILE A 304 -15.11 -8.14 -17.67
N PHE A 305 -13.94 -8.66 -17.31
CA PHE A 305 -12.65 -8.07 -17.63
C PHE A 305 -11.60 -9.16 -17.79
N GLU A 306 -10.67 -8.95 -18.71
CA GLU A 306 -9.44 -9.73 -18.88
C GLU A 306 -8.36 -8.78 -19.38
N GLY A 307 -7.22 -8.73 -18.70
CA GLY A 307 -6.15 -7.82 -19.07
C GLY A 307 -4.89 -7.99 -18.25
N THR A 308 -3.85 -7.26 -18.65
CA THR A 308 -2.51 -7.32 -18.04
C THR A 308 -2.16 -5.97 -17.44
N GLY A 309 -1.81 -5.96 -16.16
CA GLY A 309 -1.31 -4.82 -15.41
C GLY A 309 0.21 -4.86 -15.35
N LEU A 310 0.84 -3.79 -15.82
CA LEU A 310 2.29 -3.61 -15.81
C LEU A 310 2.76 -2.93 -14.51
N HIS A 311 4.09 -2.82 -14.37
CA HIS A 311 4.76 -2.14 -13.26
C HIS A 311 4.16 -2.52 -11.92
N ALA A 312 3.88 -3.80 -11.68
CA ALA A 312 3.15 -4.23 -10.50
C ALA A 312 4.06 -4.22 -9.26
N GLY A 313 3.47 -3.75 -8.16
CA GLY A 313 4.01 -3.91 -6.82
C GLY A 313 3.81 -5.36 -6.41
N LEU A 314 4.83 -5.98 -5.84
CA LEU A 314 4.74 -7.31 -5.26
C LEU A 314 5.67 -7.41 -4.05
N ASP A 315 5.09 -7.74 -2.91
CA ASP A 315 5.81 -8.05 -1.68
C ASP A 315 5.33 -9.40 -1.13
N ILE A 316 6.28 -10.24 -0.73
CA ILE A 316 6.04 -11.59 -0.18
C ILE A 316 7.00 -11.81 0.99
N ASN A 317 6.48 -11.87 2.21
CA ASN A 317 7.30 -12.11 3.41
C ASN A 317 6.67 -13.17 4.31
N GLY A 318 7.50 -14.00 4.93
CA GLY A 318 7.12 -14.87 6.06
C GLY A 318 6.01 -15.89 5.77
N ILE A 319 5.73 -16.20 4.51
CA ILE A 319 4.65 -17.12 4.15
C ILE A 319 5.09 -18.57 4.17
N ASP A 320 4.35 -19.35 4.95
CA ASP A 320 4.25 -20.79 4.82
C ASP A 320 2.91 -21.12 4.15
N ILE A 321 2.93 -21.36 2.83
CA ILE A 321 1.73 -21.53 1.98
C ILE A 321 0.83 -22.65 2.52
N SER A 322 1.39 -23.66 3.18
CA SER A 322 0.64 -24.78 3.76
C SER A 322 -0.36 -24.32 4.84
N LYS A 323 -0.17 -23.13 5.41
CA LYS A 323 -1.04 -22.53 6.43
C LYS A 323 -2.10 -21.57 5.86
N PHE A 324 -2.10 -21.33 4.54
CA PHE A 324 -3.01 -20.40 3.85
C PHE A 324 -4.14 -21.08 3.06
N ILE A 325 -4.17 -22.43 3.04
CA ILE A 325 -5.18 -23.25 2.35
C ILE A 325 -6.04 -23.98 3.38
#